data_AF-A0A097R4I0-F1
#
_entry.id   AF-A0A097R4I0-F1
#
_cell.length_a   1.000
_cell.length_b   1.000
_cell.length_c   1.000
_cell.angle_alpha   90.00
_cell.angle_beta   90.00
_cell.angle_gamma   90.00
#
_symmetry.space_group_name_H-M   'P 1'
#
loop_
_entity.id
_entity.type
_entity.pdbx_description
1 polymer ?
#
loop_
_entity_poly.entity_id
_entity_poly.type
_entity_poly.pdbx_seq_one_letter_code
_entity_poly.pdbx_strand_id
1 'polypeptide(L)'
;MKNKMSLEQMVEYMKSSNSNIPDWLLDINRLNSGAELSRDEMLEYAECFCSQARSVEALTYLIECEKRFGLAANGGRIFVYGNVIIQIDKRVIEVLLQYQIESVILERGSADRYISVMQFYLDDRQKRQQEGSTWMIDFIDEVLISGSKFLVSGEIPPAIEMH
;
A
#
# COMPACT_ATOMS: atom_id res chain seq x y z
N MET A 1 -14.88 26.81 -8.25
CA MET A 1 -15.85 25.86 -7.66
C MET A 1 -15.46 24.46 -8.07
N LYS A 2 -15.05 23.58 -7.14
CA LYS A 2 -14.82 22.16 -7.47
C LYS A 2 -16.19 21.52 -7.72
N ASN A 3 -16.39 20.98 -8.91
CA ASN A 3 -17.61 20.26 -9.28
C ASN A 3 -17.68 19.00 -8.41
N LYS A 4 -18.54 19.02 -7.38
CA LYS A 4 -18.67 17.90 -6.44
C LYS A 4 -19.54 16.85 -7.13
N MET A 5 -18.95 15.72 -7.50
CA MET A 5 -19.71 14.58 -8.03
C MET A 5 -20.80 14.20 -7.03
N SER A 6 -21.99 13.88 -7.55
CA SER A 6 -23.05 13.27 -6.75
C SER A 6 -22.68 11.84 -6.36
N LEU A 7 -23.36 11.28 -5.36
CA LEU A 7 -23.13 9.89 -4.92
C LEU A 7 -23.40 8.91 -6.07
N GLU A 8 -24.42 9.18 -6.87
CA GLU A 8 -24.78 8.39 -8.06
C GLU A 8 -23.65 8.41 -9.10
N GLN A 9 -23.08 9.59 -9.36
CA GLN A 9 -21.95 9.72 -10.28
C GLN A 9 -20.70 9.00 -9.76
N MET A 10 -20.47 9.01 -8.44
CA MET A 10 -19.35 8.27 -7.84
C MET A 10 -19.55 6.76 -7.97
N VAL A 11 -20.75 6.25 -7.70
CA VAL A 11 -21.07 4.83 -7.83
C VAL A 11 -20.95 4.37 -9.29
N GLU A 12 -21.48 5.14 -10.24
CA GLU A 12 -21.39 4.82 -11.67
C GLU A 12 -19.93 4.79 -12.14
N TYR A 13 -19.12 5.77 -11.72
CA TYR A 13 -17.70 5.78 -11.98
C TYR A 13 -16.99 4.55 -11.41
N MET A 14 -17.25 4.20 -10.14
CA MET A 14 -16.61 3.05 -9.48
C MET A 14 -17.01 1.69 -10.08
N LYS A 15 -18.25 1.56 -10.57
CA LYS A 15 -18.69 0.39 -11.34
C LYS A 15 -17.95 0.27 -12.67
N SER A 16 -17.62 1.39 -13.31
CA SER A 16 -16.90 1.42 -14.59
C SER A 16 -15.39 1.19 -14.46
N SER A 17 -14.81 1.41 -13.28
CA SER A 17 -13.35 1.43 -13.08
C SER A 17 -12.70 0.05 -12.91
N ASN A 18 -13.42 -1.05 -13.21
CA ASN A 18 -12.98 -2.44 -13.04
C ASN A 18 -12.28 -2.70 -11.69
N SER A 19 -12.73 -1.98 -10.66
CA SER A 19 -12.15 -2.00 -9.34
C SER A 19 -12.82 -3.13 -8.54
N ASN A 20 -12.03 -3.88 -7.77
CA ASN A 20 -12.52 -4.99 -6.96
C ASN A 20 -13.23 -4.45 -5.69
N ILE A 21 -14.32 -3.71 -5.91
CA ILE A 21 -15.11 -3.05 -4.88
C ILE A 21 -16.33 -3.93 -4.61
N PRO A 22 -16.64 -4.26 -3.34
CA PRO A 22 -17.81 -5.04 -3.01
C PRO A 22 -19.11 -4.38 -3.49
N ASP A 23 -20.03 -5.16 -4.05
CA ASP A 23 -21.29 -4.65 -4.62
C ASP A 23 -22.13 -3.89 -3.58
N TRP A 24 -22.14 -4.36 -2.34
CA TRP A 24 -22.88 -3.72 -1.25
C TRP A 24 -22.33 -2.33 -0.91
N LEU A 25 -21.04 -2.08 -1.16
CA LEU A 25 -20.41 -0.76 -0.97
C LEU A 25 -20.79 0.22 -2.10
N LEU A 26 -21.38 -0.30 -3.18
CA LEU A 26 -21.89 0.46 -4.33
C LEU A 26 -23.43 0.57 -4.32
N ASP A 27 -24.10 0.03 -3.30
CA ASP A 27 -25.54 0.14 -3.13
C ASP A 27 -25.90 1.42 -2.36
N ILE A 28 -26.42 2.41 -3.08
CA ILE A 28 -26.83 3.71 -2.52
C ILE A 28 -27.90 3.55 -1.44
N ASN A 29 -28.83 2.59 -1.59
CA ASN A 29 -29.88 2.38 -0.59
C ASN A 29 -29.28 1.80 0.69
N ARG A 30 -28.34 0.86 0.57
CA ARG A 30 -27.57 0.32 1.70
C ARG A 30 -26.79 1.44 2.40
N LEU A 31 -26.04 2.25 1.65
CA LEU A 31 -25.26 3.37 2.19
C LEU A 31 -26.13 4.39 2.94
N ASN A 32 -27.31 4.70 2.41
CA ASN A 32 -28.26 5.64 3.02
C ASN A 32 -29.06 5.05 4.18
N SER A 33 -29.07 3.73 4.35
CA SER A 33 -29.85 3.07 5.42
C SER A 33 -29.29 3.30 6.82
N GLY A 34 -28.01 3.70 6.94
CA GLY A 34 -27.32 3.84 8.22
C GLY A 34 -27.13 2.52 8.98
N ALA A 35 -27.37 1.40 8.33
CA ALA A 35 -27.20 0.09 8.93
C ALA A 35 -25.72 -0.20 9.21
N GLU A 36 -25.45 -0.85 10.34
CA GLU A 36 -24.12 -1.27 10.71
C GLU A 36 -23.58 -2.32 9.73
N LEU A 37 -22.25 -2.34 9.58
CA LEU A 37 -21.56 -3.37 8.82
C LEU A 37 -21.59 -4.67 9.60
N SER A 38 -22.03 -5.74 8.95
CA SER A 38 -21.81 -7.09 9.44
C SER A 38 -20.31 -7.41 9.46
N ARG A 39 -19.94 -8.48 10.19
CA ARG A 39 -18.53 -8.93 10.24
C ARG A 39 -17.99 -9.27 8.85
N ASP A 40 -18.81 -9.89 8.01
CA ASP A 40 -18.40 -10.29 6.65
C ASP A 40 -18.21 -9.04 5.76
N GLU A 41 -19.14 -8.09 5.80
CA GLU A 41 -18.99 -6.80 5.12
C GLU A 41 -17.74 -6.05 5.60
N MET A 42 -17.44 -6.10 6.90
CA MET A 42 -16.23 -5.47 7.46
C MET A 42 -14.95 -6.13 6.95
N LEU A 43 -14.92 -7.47 6.83
CA LEU A 43 -13.78 -8.21 6.28
C LEU A 43 -13.57 -7.91 4.79
N GLU A 44 -14.64 -7.91 3.99
CA GLU A 44 -14.59 -7.55 2.57
C GLU A 44 -14.14 -6.10 2.36
N TYR A 45 -14.68 -5.18 3.17
CA TYR A 45 -14.25 -3.80 3.15
C TYR A 45 -12.76 -3.68 3.48
N ALA A 46 -12.29 -4.36 4.53
CA ALA A 46 -10.89 -4.31 4.93
C ALA A 46 -9.95 -4.82 3.82
N GLU A 47 -10.31 -5.90 3.12
CA GLU A 47 -9.53 -6.41 1.99
C GLU A 47 -9.50 -5.39 0.83
N CYS A 48 -10.65 -4.82 0.47
CA CYS A 48 -10.76 -3.79 -0.56
C CYS A 48 -9.92 -2.55 -0.19
N PHE A 49 -10.01 -2.11 1.07
CA PHE A 49 -9.24 -1.00 1.60
C PHE A 49 -7.75 -1.27 1.51
N CYS A 50 -7.28 -2.44 1.97
CA CYS A 50 -5.85 -2.77 1.99
C CYS A 50 -5.25 -2.74 0.58
N SER A 51 -5.98 -3.22 -0.43
CA SER A 51 -5.55 -3.16 -1.82
C SER A 51 -5.33 -1.71 -2.31
N GLN A 52 -6.26 -0.82 -1.97
CA GLN A 52 -6.16 0.61 -2.31
C GLN A 52 -5.08 1.30 -1.48
N ALA A 53 -4.98 0.99 -0.19
CA ALA A 53 -4.00 1.56 0.70
C ALA A 53 -2.57 1.24 0.23
N ARG A 54 -2.31 -0.04 -0.06
CA ARG A 54 -1.06 -0.52 -0.65
C ARG A 54 -0.72 0.19 -1.96
N SER A 55 -1.70 0.35 -2.86
CA SER A 55 -1.52 1.08 -4.12
C SER A 55 -1.07 2.53 -3.88
N VAL A 56 -1.66 3.20 -2.89
CA VAL A 56 -1.31 4.56 -2.52
C VAL A 56 0.09 4.62 -1.92
N GLU A 57 0.44 3.73 -0.98
CA GLU A 57 1.78 3.71 -0.38
C GLU A 57 2.87 3.43 -1.43
N ALA A 58 2.61 2.51 -2.37
CA ALA A 58 3.52 2.26 -3.49
C ALA A 58 3.74 3.51 -4.35
N LEU A 59 2.68 4.24 -4.69
CA LEU A 59 2.79 5.49 -5.45
C LEU A 59 3.50 6.59 -4.66
N THR A 60 3.21 6.71 -3.36
CA THR A 60 3.91 7.66 -2.47
C THR A 60 5.40 7.38 -2.44
N TYR A 61 5.80 6.12 -2.25
CA TYR A 61 7.21 5.74 -2.26
C TYR A 61 7.90 6.04 -3.59
N LEU A 62 7.24 5.76 -4.71
CA LEU A 62 7.74 6.07 -6.05
C LEU A 62 7.96 7.57 -6.27
N ILE A 63 7.05 8.41 -5.79
CA ILE A 63 7.20 9.87 -5.84
C ILE A 63 8.41 10.32 -5.02
N GLU A 64 8.61 9.75 -3.83
CA GLU A 64 9.79 10.07 -3.00
C GLU A 64 11.09 9.54 -3.62
N CYS A 65 11.08 8.40 -4.29
CA CYS A 65 12.25 7.92 -5.04
C CYS A 65 12.60 8.83 -6.21
N GLU A 66 11.59 9.26 -6.97
CA GLU A 66 11.79 10.20 -8.07
C GLU A 66 12.40 11.52 -7.58
N LYS A 67 11.96 12.03 -6.43
CA LYS A 67 12.56 13.23 -5.81
C LYS A 67 14.01 13.02 -5.38
N ARG A 68 14.36 11.84 -4.88
CA ARG A 68 15.70 11.53 -4.33
C ARG A 68 16.71 11.13 -5.40
N PHE A 69 16.29 10.38 -6.40
CA PHE A 69 17.18 9.71 -7.35
C PHE A 69 16.91 10.07 -8.81
N GLY A 70 15.78 10.71 -9.10
CA GLY A 70 15.37 11.06 -10.45
C GLY A 70 14.77 9.88 -11.22
N LEU A 71 14.86 9.97 -12.55
CA LEU A 71 14.34 8.99 -13.49
C LEU A 71 15.49 8.40 -14.32
N ALA A 72 15.35 7.15 -14.73
CA ALA A 72 16.18 6.55 -15.76
C ALA A 72 15.95 7.22 -17.13
N ALA A 73 16.85 6.97 -18.08
CA ALA A 73 16.76 7.54 -19.43
C ALA A 73 15.46 7.17 -20.18
N ASN A 74 14.83 6.05 -19.82
CA ASN A 74 13.53 5.62 -20.37
C ASN A 74 12.32 6.20 -19.62
N GLY A 75 12.53 7.11 -18.65
CA GLY A 75 11.49 7.70 -17.81
C GLY A 75 11.04 6.82 -16.63
N GLY A 76 11.64 5.65 -16.43
CA GLY A 76 11.34 4.79 -15.28
C GLY A 76 11.88 5.35 -13.97
N ARG A 77 11.18 5.13 -12.86
CA ARG A 77 11.66 5.53 -11.53
C ARG A 77 12.77 4.62 -11.06
N ILE A 78 13.78 5.19 -10.41
CA ILE A 78 14.96 4.45 -9.96
C ILE A 78 15.15 4.56 -8.45
N PHE A 79 15.70 3.49 -7.89
CA PHE A 79 16.29 3.43 -6.56
C PHE A 79 17.81 3.29 -6.73
N VAL A 80 18.58 4.02 -5.93
CA VAL A 80 20.05 4.04 -6.02
C VAL A 80 20.66 3.75 -4.66
N TYR A 81 21.52 2.74 -4.60
CA TYR A 81 22.33 2.42 -3.43
C TYR A 81 23.76 2.06 -3.82
N GLY A 82 24.72 2.91 -3.44
CA GLY A 82 26.11 2.76 -3.87
C GLY A 82 26.22 2.74 -5.41
N ASN A 83 26.77 1.67 -5.95
CA ASN A 83 26.91 1.47 -7.40
C ASN A 83 25.73 0.68 -8.01
N VAL A 84 24.69 0.38 -7.23
CA VAL A 84 23.51 -0.36 -7.69
C VAL A 84 22.41 0.62 -8.04
N ILE A 85 21.87 0.49 -9.26
CA ILE A 85 20.71 1.23 -9.75
C ILE A 85 19.63 0.21 -10.11
N ILE A 86 18.46 0.33 -9.48
CA ILE A 86 17.32 -0.57 -9.70
C ILE A 86 16.17 0.27 -10.24
N GLN A 87 15.62 -0.11 -11.39
CA GLN A 87 14.37 0.46 -11.85
C GLN A 87 13.21 -0.18 -11.07
N ILE A 88 12.37 0.66 -10.47
CA ILE A 88 11.24 0.24 -9.65
C ILE A 88 9.93 0.80 -10.22
N ASP A 89 8.86 0.02 -10.09
CA ASP A 89 7.51 0.43 -10.48
C ASP A 89 6.50 0.12 -9.37
N LYS A 90 5.24 0.48 -9.60
CA LYS A 90 4.16 0.31 -8.61
C LYS A 90 4.01 -1.16 -8.22
N ARG A 91 4.13 -2.07 -9.19
CA ARG A 91 3.92 -3.49 -8.95
C ARG A 91 5.04 -4.07 -8.09
N VAL A 92 6.29 -3.67 -8.31
CA VAL A 92 7.43 -4.08 -7.47
C VAL A 92 7.18 -3.72 -6.00
N ILE A 93 6.78 -2.47 -5.73
CA ILE A 93 6.54 -2.02 -4.36
C ILE A 93 5.32 -2.67 -3.75
N GLU A 94 4.23 -2.84 -4.50
CA GLU A 94 3.06 -3.58 -4.01
C GLU A 94 3.41 -5.01 -3.61
N VAL A 95 4.14 -5.73 -4.45
CA VAL A 95 4.57 -7.10 -4.14
C VAL A 95 5.43 -7.12 -2.88
N LEU A 96 6.36 -6.18 -2.74
CA LEU A 96 7.17 -6.05 -1.53
C LEU A 96 6.30 -5.88 -0.28
N LEU A 97 5.34 -4.95 -0.30
CA LEU A 97 4.45 -4.71 0.84
C LEU A 97 3.60 -5.93 1.17
N GLN A 98 3.09 -6.64 0.16
CA GLN A 98 2.32 -7.87 0.37
C GLN A 98 3.13 -8.96 1.09
N TYR A 99 4.38 -9.17 0.71
CA TYR A 99 5.21 -10.25 1.25
C TYR A 99 5.96 -9.90 2.52
N GLN A 100 6.34 -8.64 2.72
CA GLN A 100 7.16 -8.25 3.86
C GLN A 100 6.34 -7.70 5.02
N ILE A 101 5.10 -7.27 4.76
CA ILE A 101 4.22 -6.70 5.78
C ILE A 101 2.92 -7.50 5.87
N GLU A 102 2.14 -7.54 4.79
CA GLU A 102 0.77 -8.05 4.87
C GLU A 102 0.72 -9.54 5.20
N SER A 103 1.53 -10.38 4.54
CA SER A 103 1.60 -11.80 4.84
C SER A 103 2.04 -12.05 6.27
N VAL A 104 3.00 -11.30 6.80
CA VAL A 104 3.48 -11.42 8.18
C VAL A 104 2.35 -11.11 9.18
N ILE A 105 1.52 -10.10 8.89
CA ILE A 105 0.34 -9.78 9.70
C ILE A 105 -0.71 -10.88 9.60
N LEU A 106 -0.98 -11.39 8.39
CA LEU A 106 -1.98 -12.43 8.14
C LEU A 106 -1.58 -13.78 8.75
N GLU A 107 -0.30 -14.13 8.74
CA GLU A 107 0.25 -15.38 9.29
C GLU A 107 0.13 -15.46 10.82
N ARG A 108 0.07 -14.31 11.52
CA ARG A 108 -0.15 -14.26 12.97
C ARG A 108 -1.56 -14.73 13.40
N GLY A 109 -2.42 -15.11 12.45
CA GLY A 109 -3.58 -15.96 12.71
C GLY A 109 -4.70 -15.30 13.51
N SER A 110 -4.95 -14.01 13.31
CA SER A 110 -6.13 -13.37 13.91
C SER A 110 -7.39 -13.72 13.12
N ALA A 111 -8.52 -13.92 13.82
CA ALA A 111 -9.85 -14.00 13.20
C ALA A 111 -10.21 -12.73 12.41
N ASP A 112 -9.42 -11.66 12.58
CA ASP A 112 -9.62 -10.34 12.02
C ASP A 112 -8.88 -10.16 10.68
N ARG A 113 -7.96 -11.07 10.28
CA ARG A 113 -7.33 -11.12 8.94
C ARG A 113 -6.94 -9.73 8.38
N TYR A 114 -7.59 -9.28 7.32
CA TYR A 114 -7.32 -7.99 6.65
C TYR A 114 -7.71 -6.77 7.50
N ILE A 115 -8.53 -6.91 8.54
CA ILE A 115 -8.79 -5.81 9.48
C ILE A 115 -7.49 -5.43 10.21
N SER A 116 -6.66 -6.39 10.60
CA SER A 116 -5.35 -6.11 11.20
C SER A 116 -4.40 -5.42 10.22
N VAL A 117 -4.42 -5.82 8.94
CA VAL A 117 -3.64 -5.16 7.88
C VAL A 117 -4.15 -3.72 7.65
N MET A 118 -5.46 -3.53 7.67
CA MET A 118 -6.08 -2.21 7.53
C MET A 118 -5.68 -1.29 8.69
N GLN A 119 -5.74 -1.78 9.93
CA GLN A 119 -5.30 -1.04 11.12
C GLN A 119 -3.85 -0.58 10.99
N PHE A 120 -2.96 -1.47 10.55
CA PHE A 120 -1.55 -1.13 10.31
C PHE A 120 -1.40 0.05 9.32
N TYR A 121 -2.08 0.02 8.17
CA TYR A 121 -2.01 1.13 7.20
C TYR A 121 -2.62 2.43 7.74
N LEU A 122 -3.69 2.35 8.52
CA LEU A 122 -4.32 3.51 9.14
C LEU A 122 -3.39 4.15 10.19
N ASP A 123 -2.77 3.33 11.04
CA ASP A 123 -1.85 3.77 12.09
C ASP A 123 -0.59 4.41 11.48
N ASP A 124 0.00 3.81 10.44
CA ASP A 124 1.16 4.39 9.75
C ASP A 124 0.82 5.75 9.13
N ARG A 125 -0.34 5.86 8.47
CA ARG A 125 -0.82 7.14 7.90
C ARG A 125 -1.06 8.18 8.98
N GLN A 126 -1.64 7.79 10.11
CA GLN A 126 -1.86 8.70 11.22
C GLN A 126 -0.53 9.21 11.77
N LYS A 127 0.44 8.32 12.02
CA LYS A 127 1.79 8.70 12.47
C LYS A 127 2.49 9.61 11.48
N ARG A 128 2.38 9.34 10.18
CA ARG A 128 2.92 10.22 9.13
C ARG A 128 2.31 11.62 9.18
N GLN A 129 0.99 11.73 9.36
CA GLN A 129 0.29 13.02 9.40
C GLN A 129 0.56 13.81 10.69
N GLN A 130 0.64 13.13 11.83
CA GLN A 130 0.76 13.76 13.14
C GLN A 130 2.21 14.02 13.53
N GLU A 131 3.12 13.12 13.18
CA GLU A 131 4.51 13.11 13.66
C GLU A 131 5.53 13.27 12.53
N GLY A 132 5.10 13.27 11.27
CA GLY A 132 6.01 13.30 10.12
C GLY A 132 6.79 12.01 9.93
N SER A 133 6.31 10.89 10.49
CA SER A 133 6.96 9.58 10.40
C SER A 133 7.24 9.17 8.94
N THR A 134 8.48 8.73 8.68
CA THR A 134 8.95 8.19 7.41
C THR A 134 9.04 6.66 7.40
N TRP A 135 8.53 6.00 8.44
CA TRP A 135 8.72 4.57 8.69
C TRP A 135 8.48 3.68 7.47
N MET A 136 7.38 3.88 6.72
CA MET A 136 7.10 3.10 5.51
C MET A 136 8.15 3.28 4.42
N ILE A 137 8.66 4.51 4.24
CA ILE A 137 9.70 4.80 3.24
C ILE A 137 11.02 4.17 3.67
N ASP A 138 11.39 4.34 4.94
CA ASP A 138 12.63 3.81 5.50
C ASP A 138 12.65 2.28 5.46
N PHE A 139 11.51 1.64 5.78
CA PHE A 139 11.35 0.20 5.66
C PHE A 139 11.57 -0.32 4.23
N ILE A 140 10.93 0.31 3.24
CA ILE A 140 11.09 -0.09 1.84
C ILE A 140 12.55 0.11 1.39
N ASP A 141 13.17 1.22 1.79
CA ASP A 141 14.59 1.49 1.52
C ASP A 141 15.48 0.41 2.12
N GLU A 142 15.27 0.02 3.38
CA GLU A 142 16.05 -1.04 4.04
C GLU A 142 15.96 -2.37 3.31
N VAL A 143 14.76 -2.76 2.85
CA VAL A 143 14.57 -3.98 2.06
C VAL A 143 15.33 -3.89 0.73
N LEU A 144 15.24 -2.77 0.01
CA LEU A 144 15.95 -2.57 -1.26
C LEU A 144 17.46 -2.47 -1.09
N ILE A 145 17.94 -1.87 0.00
CA ILE A 145 19.36 -1.83 0.38
C ILE A 145 19.87 -3.24 0.66
N SER A 146 19.12 -4.03 1.44
CA SER A 146 19.46 -5.42 1.73
C SER A 146 19.55 -6.24 0.43
N GLY A 147 18.56 -6.12 -0.45
CA GLY A 147 18.60 -6.74 -1.77
C GLY A 147 19.77 -6.27 -2.64
N SER A 148 20.10 -4.98 -2.61
CA SER A 148 21.25 -4.43 -3.34
C SER A 148 22.58 -4.96 -2.83
N LYS A 149 22.75 -5.08 -1.51
CA LYS A 149 23.93 -5.70 -0.90
C LYS A 149 24.06 -7.16 -1.30
N PHE A 150 22.95 -7.90 -1.30
CA PHE A 150 22.91 -9.29 -1.78
C PHE A 150 23.35 -9.40 -3.24
N LEU A 151 22.86 -8.52 -4.12
CA LEU A 151 23.23 -8.53 -5.55
C LEU A 151 24.72 -8.27 -5.79
N VAL A 152 25.35 -7.42 -4.96
CA VAL A 152 26.78 -7.09 -5.10
C VAL A 152 27.68 -8.16 -4.50
N SER A 153 27.31 -8.69 -3.33
CA SER A 153 28.17 -9.63 -2.57
C SER A 153 27.92 -11.10 -2.88
N GLY A 154 26.72 -11.46 -3.35
CA GLY A 154 26.24 -12.85 -3.44
C GLY A 154 25.92 -13.50 -2.09
N GLU A 155 26.10 -12.79 -0.98
CA GLU A 155 25.86 -13.28 0.37
C GLU A 155 24.55 -12.74 0.92
N ILE A 156 23.68 -13.63 1.42
CA ILE A 156 22.42 -13.23 2.05
C ILE A 156 22.75 -12.45 3.32
N PRO A 157 22.36 -11.17 3.44
CA PRO A 157 22.57 -10.40 4.66
C PRO A 157 21.88 -11.11 5.83
N PRO A 158 22.45 -11.04 7.05
CA PRO A 158 21.79 -11.60 8.23
C PRO A 158 20.38 -11.04 8.36
N ALA A 159 19.42 -11.89 8.77
CA ALA A 159 18.03 -11.49 8.92
C ALA A 159 17.94 -10.26 9.83
N ILE A 160 17.22 -9.24 9.38
CA ILE A 160 16.94 -8.08 10.22
C ILE A 160 15.92 -8.55 11.25
N GLU A 161 16.35 -8.75 12.50
CA GLU A 161 15.43 -8.87 13.62
C GLU A 161 14.77 -7.50 13.81
N MET A 162 13.61 -7.30 13.18
CA MET A 162 12.76 -6.15 13.45
C MET A 162 12.10 -6.37 14.82
N HIS A 163 12.69 -5.80 15.87
CA HIS A 163 12.14 -5.75 17.22
C HIS A 163 10.99 -4.75 17.33
#